data_AF-A0AA36NB82-F1
#
_entry.id   AF-A0AA36NB82-F1
#
_cell.length_a   1.000
_cell.length_b   1.000
_cell.length_c   1.000
_cell.angle_alpha   90.00
_cell.angle_beta   90.00
_cell.angle_gamma   90.00
#
_symmetry.space_group_name_H-M   'P 1'
#
loop_
_entity.id
_entity.type
_entity.pdbx_description
1 polymer ?
#
loop_
_entity_poly.entity_id
_entity_poly.type
_entity_poly.pdbx_seq_one_letter_code
_entity_poly.pdbx_strand_id
1 'polypeptide(L)'
;MLFHDMAMGMVLLQSGLHLDTPPILRPEQTADAQYWAFGEGALSQLWGCDASHAARNFSWWSQTWAAGFTALAGDPAYSDPAIKTLDGVFVWDAEYCSLSGFLDLPNKELLLNNYSAVMAVEEAACAQEPLKTLKLQGQALSTVFQEEDLAFEIEKRKVAAQREAPLQKEGVLDRVSAYHCARGSYSCMVHFCLHNFCRVGDRIAQGRQCRSDFDLLPRSATPPK
;
A
#
# COMPACT_ATOMS: atom_id res chain seq x y z
N MET A 1 -36.72 51.53 19.60
CA MET A 1 -37.24 50.37 20.37
C MET A 1 -37.56 49.29 19.35
N LEU A 2 -36.59 48.51 18.85
CA LEU A 2 -35.87 47.39 19.50
C LEU A 2 -36.81 46.38 20.13
N PHE A 3 -37.19 45.36 19.34
CA PHE A 3 -37.39 43.99 19.83
C PHE A 3 -36.80 43.03 18.79
N HIS A 4 -35.62 42.50 19.15
CA HIS A 4 -35.00 41.31 18.59
C HIS A 4 -35.63 40.11 19.29
N ASP A 5 -36.23 39.18 18.57
CA ASP A 5 -36.61 37.88 19.12
C ASP A 5 -36.02 36.74 18.29
N MET A 6 -34.98 36.17 18.88
CA MET A 6 -34.63 34.74 18.96
C MET A 6 -34.94 33.84 17.74
N ALA A 7 -33.97 33.73 16.85
CA ALA A 7 -33.71 32.51 16.08
C ALA A 7 -32.45 31.82 16.63
N MET A 8 -32.59 31.14 17.77
CA MET A 8 -31.59 30.20 18.29
C MET A 8 -32.25 28.84 18.44
N GLY A 9 -31.80 27.85 17.67
CA GLY A 9 -32.23 26.48 17.87
C GLY A 9 -31.79 25.56 16.74
N MET A 10 -30.81 24.69 17.05
CA MET A 10 -30.29 23.59 16.23
C MET A 10 -29.18 23.95 15.22
N VAL A 11 -28.03 24.37 15.74
CA VAL A 11 -26.77 23.82 15.24
C VAL A 11 -26.62 22.44 15.89
N LEU A 12 -27.04 21.40 15.19
CA LEU A 12 -26.71 20.02 15.55
C LEU A 12 -25.18 19.90 15.55
N LEU A 13 -24.61 19.65 16.73
CA LEU A 13 -23.24 19.16 16.87
C LEU A 13 -23.15 17.82 16.12
N GLN A 14 -22.83 17.87 14.83
CA GLN A 14 -22.09 16.79 14.17
C GLN A 14 -20.61 16.94 14.52
N SER A 15 -20.30 16.91 15.82
CA SER A 15 -18.99 16.45 16.28
C SER A 15 -18.99 14.94 16.13
N GLY A 16 -19.06 14.48 14.87
CA GLY A 16 -18.76 13.10 14.56
C GLY A 16 -17.41 12.81 15.20
N LEU A 17 -17.36 11.77 16.01
CA LEU A 17 -16.14 11.17 16.53
C LEU A 17 -15.20 10.91 15.35
N HIS A 18 -14.42 11.91 14.94
CA HIS A 18 -13.14 11.68 14.31
C HIS A 18 -12.33 11.01 15.39
N LEU A 19 -12.42 9.68 15.46
CA LEU A 19 -11.36 8.88 16.05
C LEU A 19 -10.08 9.45 15.47
N ASP A 20 -9.27 10.08 16.32
CA ASP A 20 -7.99 10.68 15.98
C ASP A 20 -7.11 9.59 15.35
N THR A 21 -7.32 9.38 14.06
CA THR A 21 -6.60 8.38 13.30
C THR A 21 -5.21 8.94 13.18
N PRO A 22 -4.18 8.26 13.70
CA PRO A 22 -2.83 8.82 13.67
C PRO A 22 -2.43 9.06 12.21
N PRO A 23 -1.65 10.11 11.92
CA PRO A 23 -1.15 10.34 10.58
C PRO A 23 -0.26 9.18 10.16
N ILE A 24 -0.25 8.83 8.88
CA ILE A 24 0.55 7.71 8.35
C ILE A 24 2.04 7.84 8.68
N LEU A 25 2.56 9.07 8.63
CA LEU A 25 3.93 9.42 8.96
C LEU A 25 4.01 10.25 10.24
N ARG A 26 5.15 10.16 10.94
CA ARG A 26 5.56 11.20 11.89
C ARG A 26 5.94 12.46 11.12
N PRO A 27 5.77 13.66 11.69
CA PRO A 27 6.16 14.91 11.02
C PRO A 27 7.59 14.87 10.46
N GLU A 28 8.55 14.36 11.23
CA GLU A 28 9.95 14.23 10.84
C GLU A 28 10.21 13.27 9.66
N GLN A 29 9.35 12.28 9.44
CA GLN A 29 9.49 11.31 8.35
C GLN A 29 9.01 11.85 7.00
N THR A 30 8.33 13.00 6.99
CA THR A 30 7.82 13.60 5.74
C THR A 30 8.96 13.91 4.77
N ALA A 31 10.10 14.39 5.30
CA ALA A 31 11.27 14.71 4.49
C ALA A 31 11.94 13.45 3.92
N ASP A 32 12.00 12.36 4.69
CA ASP A 32 12.51 11.07 4.21
C ASP A 32 11.57 10.48 3.15
N ALA A 33 10.25 10.53 3.36
CA ALA A 33 9.27 10.09 2.37
C ALA A 33 9.40 10.87 1.04
N GLN A 34 9.56 12.19 1.11
CA GLN A 34 9.75 13.03 -0.08
C GLN A 34 11.06 12.70 -0.80
N TYR A 35 12.15 12.51 -0.04
CA TYR A 35 13.43 12.11 -0.60
C TYR A 35 13.34 10.78 -1.35
N TRP A 36 12.69 9.78 -0.75
CA TRP A 36 12.53 8.46 -1.35
C TRP A 36 11.57 8.44 -2.52
N ALA A 37 10.42 9.11 -2.42
CA ALA A 37 9.37 9.06 -3.44
C ALA A 37 9.67 9.93 -4.66
N PHE A 38 10.24 11.12 -4.45
CA PHE A 38 10.33 12.16 -5.47
C PHE A 38 11.71 12.85 -5.57
N GLY A 39 12.64 12.54 -4.65
CA GLY A 39 13.98 13.10 -4.61
C GLY A 39 15.05 12.23 -5.26
N GLU A 40 16.31 12.41 -4.86
CA GLU A 40 17.44 11.61 -5.35
C GLU A 40 17.30 10.12 -5.02
N GLY A 41 16.60 9.80 -3.93
CA GLY A 41 16.29 8.42 -3.54
C GLY A 41 15.48 7.68 -4.61
N ALA A 42 14.54 8.37 -5.26
CA ALA A 42 13.67 7.78 -6.29
C ALA A 42 14.42 7.36 -7.56
N LEU A 43 15.54 8.02 -7.85
CA LEU A 43 16.33 7.80 -9.07
C LEU A 43 17.42 6.73 -8.89
N SER A 44 17.63 6.27 -7.68
CA SER A 44 18.73 5.35 -7.36
C SER A 44 18.25 3.90 -7.41
N GLN A 45 18.95 3.09 -8.20
CA GLN A 45 18.72 1.63 -8.27
C GLN A 45 19.01 0.92 -6.92
N LEU A 46 19.60 1.61 -5.95
CA LEU A 46 20.05 1.07 -4.67
C LEU A 46 18.94 0.75 -3.67
N TRP A 47 17.68 1.07 -3.98
CA TRP A 47 16.55 0.92 -3.05
C TRP A 47 15.34 0.25 -3.68
N GLY A 48 15.53 -0.29 -4.90
CA GLY A 48 14.55 -1.13 -5.56
C GLY A 48 14.47 -2.54 -4.97
N CYS A 49 13.57 -3.35 -5.50
CA CYS A 49 13.50 -4.76 -5.13
C CYS A 49 14.81 -5.52 -5.42
N ASP A 50 15.48 -5.23 -6.56
CA ASP A 50 16.78 -5.81 -6.89
C ASP A 50 17.83 -5.56 -5.79
N ALA A 51 17.88 -4.35 -5.24
CA ALA A 51 18.77 -4.01 -4.15
C ALA A 51 18.40 -4.71 -2.84
N SER A 52 17.10 -4.90 -2.58
CA SER A 52 16.61 -5.68 -1.43
C SER A 52 17.08 -7.14 -1.50
N HIS A 53 17.06 -7.75 -2.69
CA HIS A 53 17.60 -9.08 -2.92
C HIS A 53 19.11 -9.14 -2.73
N ALA A 54 19.85 -8.19 -3.31
CA ALA A 54 21.30 -8.11 -3.17
C ALA A 54 21.72 -8.00 -1.69
N ALA A 55 21.01 -7.16 -0.91
CA ALA A 55 21.23 -6.97 0.52
C ALA A 55 20.64 -8.09 1.40
N ARG A 56 19.85 -9.01 0.83
CA ARG A 56 19.02 -9.99 1.54
C ARG A 56 18.18 -9.35 2.65
N ASN A 57 17.62 -8.18 2.37
CA ASN A 57 16.83 -7.39 3.31
C ASN A 57 15.75 -6.60 2.57
N PHE A 58 14.49 -7.04 2.70
CA PHE A 58 13.35 -6.42 2.03
C PHE A 58 12.93 -5.06 2.60
N SER A 59 13.47 -4.65 3.76
CA SER A 59 13.29 -3.29 4.27
C SER A 59 13.80 -2.23 3.30
N TRP A 60 14.78 -2.54 2.44
CA TRP A 60 15.26 -1.61 1.44
C TRP A 60 14.20 -1.21 0.42
N TRP A 61 13.23 -2.07 0.14
CA TRP A 61 12.07 -1.75 -0.67
C TRP A 61 10.92 -1.21 0.19
N SER A 62 10.59 -1.95 1.24
CA SER A 62 9.37 -1.72 2.03
C SER A 62 9.43 -0.49 2.94
N GLN A 63 10.59 0.15 3.10
CA GLN A 63 10.80 1.32 3.97
C GLN A 63 11.43 2.51 3.22
N THR A 64 11.61 2.44 1.90
CA THR A 64 12.17 3.53 1.08
C THR A 64 11.13 4.05 0.07
N TRP A 65 11.37 3.91 -1.24
CA TRP A 65 10.56 4.44 -2.32
C TRP A 65 9.10 3.99 -2.21
N ALA A 66 8.83 2.68 -2.07
CA ALA A 66 7.46 2.18 -2.07
C ALA A 66 6.65 2.74 -0.89
N ALA A 67 7.22 2.72 0.31
CA ALA A 67 6.57 3.25 1.51
C ALA A 67 6.46 4.78 1.50
N GLY A 68 7.50 5.47 1.05
CA GLY A 68 7.49 6.93 0.92
C GLY A 68 6.45 7.39 -0.09
N PHE A 69 6.36 6.71 -1.23
CA PHE A 69 5.38 7.02 -2.27
C PHE A 69 3.96 6.81 -1.76
N THR A 70 3.63 5.62 -1.24
CA THR A 70 2.26 5.36 -0.76
C THR A 70 1.87 6.22 0.43
N ALA A 71 2.81 6.62 1.28
CA ALA A 71 2.54 7.51 2.40
C ALA A 71 2.23 8.95 1.98
N LEU A 72 2.72 9.39 0.83
CA LEU A 72 2.50 10.73 0.29
C LEU A 72 1.40 10.79 -0.78
N ALA A 73 1.14 9.68 -1.47
CA ALA A 73 0.14 9.57 -2.54
C ALA A 73 -1.22 9.05 -2.03
N GLY A 74 -1.42 9.03 -0.72
CA GLY A 74 -2.64 8.60 -0.05
C GLY A 74 -3.92 9.25 -0.56
N ASP A 75 -5.01 8.49 -0.53
CA ASP A 75 -6.34 9.00 -0.90
C ASP A 75 -7.17 9.37 0.35
N PRO A 76 -8.20 10.22 0.21
CA PRO A 76 -9.25 10.32 1.22
C PRO A 76 -9.84 8.94 1.53
N ALA A 77 -10.39 8.76 2.74
CA ALA A 77 -10.99 7.50 3.16
C ALA A 77 -11.89 6.90 2.06
N TYR A 78 -11.59 5.67 1.64
CA TYR A 78 -12.22 5.00 0.51
C TYR A 78 -13.14 3.87 0.99
N SER A 79 -14.22 3.62 0.26
CA SER A 79 -15.10 2.48 0.48
C SER A 79 -15.76 2.07 -0.82
N ASP A 80 -15.80 0.76 -1.04
CA ASP A 80 -16.64 0.06 -2.01
C ASP A 80 -17.11 -1.28 -1.38
N PRO A 81 -17.85 -2.15 -2.10
CA PRO A 81 -18.22 -3.47 -1.57
C PRO A 81 -17.09 -4.44 -1.24
N ALA A 82 -15.87 -4.28 -1.78
CA ALA A 82 -14.73 -5.17 -1.58
C ALA A 82 -13.76 -4.67 -0.50
N ILE A 83 -13.49 -3.36 -0.44
CA ILE A 83 -12.52 -2.75 0.46
C ILE A 83 -13.01 -1.47 1.11
N LYS A 84 -12.48 -1.21 2.32
CA LYS A 84 -12.61 0.06 3.03
C LYS A 84 -11.25 0.47 3.53
N THR A 85 -10.93 1.75 3.46
CA THR A 85 -9.66 2.29 3.97
C THR A 85 -9.87 3.38 5.01
N LEU A 86 -8.84 3.61 5.81
CA LEU A 86 -8.71 4.85 6.57
C LEU A 86 -8.26 6.00 5.66
N ASP A 87 -8.34 7.22 6.18
CA ASP A 87 -7.91 8.41 5.47
C ASP A 87 -6.39 8.40 5.22
N GLY A 88 -5.98 8.84 4.03
CA GLY A 88 -4.59 8.88 3.59
C GLY A 88 -4.03 7.54 3.09
N VAL A 89 -4.79 6.44 3.13
CA VAL A 89 -4.30 5.13 2.65
C VAL A 89 -4.24 5.13 1.12
N PHE A 90 -3.15 4.62 0.55
CA PHE A 90 -3.04 4.44 -0.90
C PHE A 90 -3.90 3.25 -1.35
N VAL A 91 -5.03 3.53 -2.01
CA VAL A 91 -6.11 2.54 -2.21
C VAL A 91 -5.67 1.38 -3.11
N TRP A 92 -4.83 1.64 -4.11
CA TRP A 92 -4.37 0.61 -5.06
C TRP A 92 -3.58 -0.50 -4.36
N ASP A 93 -2.52 -0.14 -3.65
CA ASP A 93 -1.72 -1.12 -2.91
C ASP A 93 -2.52 -1.73 -1.75
N ALA A 94 -3.39 -0.96 -1.09
CA ALA A 94 -4.28 -1.52 -0.07
C ALA A 94 -5.17 -2.63 -0.61
N GLU A 95 -5.77 -2.43 -1.80
CA GLU A 95 -6.58 -3.47 -2.44
C GLU A 95 -5.73 -4.67 -2.85
N TYR A 96 -4.61 -4.44 -3.54
CA TYR A 96 -3.69 -5.51 -3.95
C TYR A 96 -3.25 -6.36 -2.75
N CYS A 97 -2.80 -5.72 -1.67
CA CYS A 97 -2.33 -6.40 -0.46
C CYS A 97 -3.46 -7.21 0.20
N SER A 98 -4.68 -6.70 0.19
CA SER A 98 -5.85 -7.40 0.75
C SER A 98 -6.28 -8.58 -0.12
N LEU A 99 -6.44 -8.38 -1.42
CA LEU A 99 -6.91 -9.42 -2.34
C LEU A 99 -5.87 -10.52 -2.56
N SER A 100 -4.57 -10.19 -2.50
CA SER A 100 -3.48 -11.18 -2.50
C SER A 100 -3.43 -12.03 -1.22
N GLY A 101 -4.20 -11.68 -0.19
CA GLY A 101 -4.17 -12.32 1.13
C GLY A 101 -2.91 -12.02 1.94
N PHE A 102 -2.07 -11.08 1.50
CA PHE A 102 -0.80 -10.77 2.17
C PHE A 102 -0.99 -10.17 3.55
N LEU A 103 -2.05 -9.38 3.74
CA LEU A 103 -2.37 -8.80 5.05
C LEU A 103 -2.69 -9.86 6.12
N ASP A 104 -3.11 -11.05 5.68
CA ASP A 104 -3.62 -12.13 6.53
C ASP A 104 -2.62 -13.30 6.64
N LEU A 105 -1.40 -13.14 6.13
CA LEU A 105 -0.36 -14.17 6.24
C LEU A 105 0.00 -14.44 7.72
N PRO A 106 0.14 -15.72 8.11
CA PRO A 106 0.57 -16.07 9.46
C PRO A 106 2.03 -15.67 9.69
N ASN A 107 2.45 -15.62 10.96
CA ASN A 107 3.84 -15.38 11.36
C ASN A 107 4.45 -14.08 10.79
N LYS A 108 3.67 -13.00 10.74
CA LYS A 108 4.08 -11.68 10.23
C LYS A 108 5.45 -11.22 10.73
N GLU A 109 5.76 -11.40 12.02
CA GLU A 109 7.06 -11.03 12.58
C GLU A 109 8.23 -11.82 11.97
N LEU A 110 8.05 -13.12 11.74
CA LEU A 110 9.05 -13.94 11.05
C LEU A 110 9.25 -13.44 9.62
N LEU A 111 8.17 -13.18 8.89
CA LEU A 111 8.23 -12.71 7.50
C LEU A 111 8.89 -11.32 7.40
N LEU A 112 8.62 -10.42 8.35
CA LEU A 112 9.24 -9.09 8.35
C LEU A 112 10.75 -9.12 8.63
N ASN A 113 11.24 -10.12 9.36
CA ASN A 113 12.63 -10.19 9.83
C ASN A 113 13.48 -11.29 9.18
N ASN A 114 12.91 -12.13 8.31
CA ASN A 114 13.60 -13.27 7.72
C ASN A 114 13.43 -13.32 6.20
N TYR A 115 14.49 -12.93 5.49
CA TYR A 115 14.56 -12.97 4.02
C TYR A 115 14.13 -14.33 3.43
N SER A 116 14.65 -15.43 3.97
CA SER A 116 14.39 -16.76 3.42
C SER A 116 12.94 -17.19 3.64
N ALA A 117 12.28 -16.72 4.70
CA ALA A 117 10.87 -17.00 4.95
C ALA A 117 9.97 -16.32 3.90
N VAL A 118 10.28 -15.09 3.52
CA VAL A 118 9.55 -14.38 2.44
C VAL A 118 9.82 -15.02 1.07
N MET A 119 11.07 -15.41 0.80
CA MET A 119 11.41 -16.12 -0.44
C MET A 119 10.62 -17.42 -0.59
N ALA A 120 10.40 -18.16 0.51
CA ALA A 120 9.59 -19.38 0.49
C ALA A 120 8.11 -19.10 0.15
N VAL A 121 7.56 -17.95 0.57
CA VAL A 121 6.22 -17.51 0.17
C VAL A 121 6.17 -17.24 -1.33
N GLU A 122 7.16 -16.53 -1.87
CA GLU A 122 7.27 -16.28 -3.31
C GLU A 122 7.39 -17.59 -4.10
N GLU A 123 8.29 -18.49 -3.72
CA GLU A 123 8.49 -19.76 -4.42
C GLU A 123 7.19 -20.58 -4.45
N ALA A 124 6.52 -20.69 -3.31
CA ALA A 124 5.26 -21.42 -3.19
C ALA A 124 4.14 -20.80 -4.04
N ALA A 125 3.99 -19.47 -4.03
CA ALA A 125 2.95 -18.78 -4.80
C ALA A 125 3.23 -18.84 -6.31
N CYS A 126 4.46 -18.51 -6.73
CA CYS A 126 4.84 -18.45 -8.13
C CYS A 126 4.99 -19.84 -8.79
N ALA A 127 4.91 -20.93 -8.02
CA ALA A 127 4.85 -22.31 -8.51
C ALA A 127 3.42 -22.83 -8.72
N GLN A 128 2.40 -22.08 -8.30
CA GLN A 128 0.99 -22.44 -8.42
C GLN A 128 0.33 -21.78 -9.64
N GLU A 129 -0.72 -22.41 -10.18
CA GLU A 129 -1.55 -21.78 -11.20
C GLU A 129 -2.48 -20.72 -10.58
N PRO A 130 -2.78 -19.63 -11.29
CA PRO A 130 -2.38 -19.34 -12.67
C PRO A 130 -0.99 -18.68 -12.82
N LEU A 131 -0.33 -18.31 -11.71
CA LEU A 131 0.91 -17.51 -11.73
C LEU A 131 2.06 -18.23 -12.43
N LYS A 132 2.18 -19.55 -12.23
CA LYS A 132 3.19 -20.40 -12.88
C LYS A 132 3.16 -20.27 -14.39
N THR A 133 1.98 -20.27 -15.01
CA THR A 133 1.82 -20.12 -16.46
C THR A 133 1.93 -18.67 -16.89
N LEU A 134 1.21 -17.77 -16.22
CA LEU A 134 1.15 -16.36 -16.60
C LEU A 134 2.53 -15.69 -16.55
N LYS A 135 3.37 -15.99 -15.55
CA LYS A 135 4.68 -15.35 -15.39
C LYS A 135 5.61 -15.57 -16.59
N LEU A 136 5.37 -16.60 -17.40
CA LEU A 136 6.13 -16.86 -18.64
C LEU A 136 5.92 -15.76 -19.69
N GLN A 137 4.88 -14.94 -19.57
CA GLN A 137 4.64 -13.78 -20.43
C GLN A 137 5.59 -12.61 -20.12
N GLY A 138 6.27 -12.63 -18.96
CA GLY A 138 7.34 -11.70 -18.63
C GLY A 138 6.94 -10.23 -18.77
N GLN A 139 7.67 -9.50 -19.59
CA GLN A 139 7.46 -8.06 -19.80
C GLN A 139 6.11 -7.73 -20.44
N ALA A 140 5.48 -8.65 -21.18
CA ALA A 140 4.17 -8.40 -21.79
C ALA A 140 3.09 -8.11 -20.73
N LEU A 141 3.29 -8.55 -19.48
CA LEU A 141 2.39 -8.27 -18.38
C LEU A 141 2.46 -6.83 -17.87
N SER A 142 3.49 -6.02 -18.22
CA SER A 142 3.62 -4.67 -17.67
C SER A 142 2.51 -3.72 -18.09
N THR A 143 1.73 -4.04 -19.12
CA THR A 143 0.56 -3.24 -19.52
C THR A 143 -0.55 -3.28 -18.47
N VAL A 144 -0.57 -4.30 -17.59
CA VAL A 144 -1.58 -4.42 -16.53
C VAL A 144 -1.61 -3.20 -15.61
N PHE A 145 -0.45 -2.58 -15.34
CA PHE A 145 -0.37 -1.39 -14.49
C PHE A 145 -1.04 -0.18 -15.15
N GLN A 146 -0.96 -0.04 -16.48
CA GLN A 146 -1.66 1.04 -17.19
C GLN A 146 -3.18 0.81 -17.20
N GLU A 147 -3.61 -0.45 -17.30
CA GLU A 147 -5.03 -0.81 -17.19
C GLU A 147 -5.56 -0.49 -15.79
N GLU A 148 -4.79 -0.81 -14.75
CA GLU A 148 -5.12 -0.49 -13.36
C GLU A 148 -5.14 1.01 -13.08
N ASP A 149 -4.10 1.75 -13.47
CA ASP A 149 -4.03 3.20 -13.29
C ASP A 149 -5.26 3.89 -13.89
N LEU A 150 -5.64 3.50 -15.11
CA LEU A 150 -6.82 4.03 -15.77
C LEU A 150 -8.12 3.64 -15.05
N ALA A 151 -8.24 2.38 -14.61
CA ALA A 151 -9.41 1.92 -13.88
C ALA A 151 -9.57 2.67 -12.55
N PHE A 152 -8.49 2.83 -11.78
CA PHE A 152 -8.49 3.56 -10.52
C PHE A 152 -8.81 5.04 -10.72
N GLU A 153 -8.24 5.69 -11.74
CA GLU A 153 -8.56 7.08 -12.08
C GLU A 153 -10.05 7.28 -12.40
N ILE A 154 -10.67 6.34 -13.12
CA ILE A 154 -12.09 6.38 -13.44
C ILE A 154 -12.94 6.20 -12.16
N GLU A 155 -12.64 5.18 -11.36
CA GLU A 155 -13.43 4.83 -10.18
C GLU A 155 -13.31 5.87 -9.05
N LYS A 156 -12.14 6.49 -8.88
CA LYS A 156 -11.93 7.56 -7.90
C LYS A 156 -12.81 8.79 -8.16
N ARG A 157 -13.19 9.05 -9.42
CA ARG A 157 -14.08 10.15 -9.81
C ARG A 157 -15.56 9.85 -9.54
N LYS A 158 -15.92 8.59 -9.31
CA LYS A 158 -17.29 8.18 -8.99
C LYS A 158 -17.59 8.40 -7.51
N VAL A 159 -18.85 8.72 -7.20
CA VAL A 159 -19.33 8.69 -5.81
C VAL A 159 -19.39 7.24 -5.30
N ALA A 160 -19.29 7.04 -3.98
CA ALA A 160 -19.20 5.71 -3.39
C ALA A 160 -20.28 4.72 -3.86
N ALA A 161 -21.53 5.19 -4.04
CA ALA A 161 -22.65 4.36 -4.50
C ALA A 161 -22.55 3.88 -5.97
N GLN A 162 -21.64 4.44 -6.75
CA GLN A 162 -21.45 4.14 -8.18
C GLN A 162 -20.15 3.37 -8.46
N ARG A 163 -19.30 3.18 -7.45
CA ARG A 163 -18.02 2.52 -7.61
C ARG A 163 -18.21 1.04 -7.86
N GLU A 164 -17.47 0.52 -8.82
CA GLU A 164 -17.41 -0.92 -9.07
C GLU A 164 -16.40 -1.56 -8.12
N ALA A 165 -16.66 -2.80 -7.71
CA ALA A 165 -15.79 -3.54 -6.80
C ALA A 165 -15.64 -5.02 -7.22
N PRO A 166 -14.46 -5.63 -7.05
CA PRO A 166 -13.19 -4.96 -6.73
C PRO A 166 -12.75 -3.99 -7.84
N LEU A 167 -11.86 -3.04 -7.50
CA LEU A 167 -11.24 -2.16 -8.49
C LEU A 167 -10.32 -2.98 -9.41
N GLN A 168 -9.51 -3.86 -8.81
CA GLN A 168 -8.78 -4.92 -9.49
C GLN A 168 -9.73 -5.97 -10.06
N LYS A 169 -10.07 -5.81 -11.35
CA LYS A 169 -10.97 -6.70 -12.08
C LYS A 169 -10.44 -8.15 -12.13
N GLU A 170 -11.34 -9.07 -12.46
CA GLU A 170 -11.01 -10.49 -12.63
C GLU A 170 -9.79 -10.67 -13.55
N GLY A 171 -8.82 -11.48 -13.11
CA GLY A 171 -7.56 -11.74 -13.82
C GLY A 171 -6.54 -10.59 -13.80
N VAL A 172 -6.87 -9.40 -13.31
CA VAL A 172 -5.89 -8.32 -13.11
C VAL A 172 -4.92 -8.69 -12.00
N LEU A 173 -5.44 -9.10 -10.83
CA LEU A 173 -4.63 -9.51 -9.69
C LEU A 173 -3.63 -10.62 -10.06
N ASP A 174 -4.08 -11.62 -10.82
CA ASP A 174 -3.23 -12.72 -11.29
C ASP A 174 -2.14 -12.23 -12.24
N ARG A 175 -2.44 -11.28 -13.14
CA ARG A 175 -1.45 -10.70 -14.06
C ARG A 175 -0.43 -9.81 -13.33
N VAL A 176 -0.86 -9.02 -12.35
CA VAL A 176 0.03 -8.22 -11.49
C VAL A 176 0.94 -9.13 -10.68
N SER A 177 0.37 -10.13 -10.00
CA SER A 177 1.10 -11.13 -9.24
C SER A 177 2.09 -11.90 -10.13
N ALA A 178 1.67 -12.30 -11.33
CA ALA A 178 2.52 -12.99 -12.29
C ALA A 178 3.65 -12.10 -12.82
N TYR A 179 3.41 -10.79 -13.02
CA TYR A 179 4.45 -9.84 -13.36
C TYR A 179 5.50 -9.78 -12.26
N HIS A 180 5.07 -9.68 -10.99
CA HIS A 180 5.99 -9.72 -9.86
C HIS A 180 6.77 -11.04 -9.79
N CYS A 181 6.13 -12.19 -10.00
CA CYS A 181 6.81 -13.48 -10.10
C CYS A 181 7.83 -13.51 -11.25
N ALA A 182 7.52 -12.93 -12.41
CA ALA A 182 8.41 -12.93 -13.57
C ALA A 182 9.62 -12.00 -13.38
N ARG A 183 9.45 -10.92 -12.61
CA ARG A 183 10.49 -9.95 -12.28
C ARG A 183 11.27 -10.30 -11.02
N GLY A 184 10.91 -11.37 -10.32
CA GLY A 184 11.48 -11.73 -9.02
C GLY A 184 11.22 -10.65 -7.96
N SER A 185 10.05 -9.99 -8.01
CA SER A 185 9.68 -8.93 -7.07
C SER A 185 8.47 -9.26 -6.22
N TYR A 186 7.99 -10.51 -6.28
CA TYR A 186 6.84 -10.96 -5.51
C TYR A 186 7.11 -10.94 -3.99
N SER A 187 8.30 -11.39 -3.57
CA SER A 187 8.74 -11.31 -2.17
C SER A 187 8.83 -9.86 -1.65
N CYS A 188 9.30 -8.92 -2.48
CA CYS A 188 9.26 -7.50 -2.13
C CYS A 188 7.83 -7.01 -1.88
N MET A 189 6.85 -7.44 -2.68
CA MET A 189 5.45 -7.10 -2.48
C MET A 189 4.87 -7.74 -1.22
N VAL A 190 5.20 -9.00 -0.92
CA VAL A 190 4.81 -9.66 0.33
C VAL A 190 5.30 -8.85 1.54
N HIS A 191 6.59 -8.52 1.58
CA HIS A 191 7.18 -7.77 2.68
C HIS A 191 6.65 -6.34 2.77
N PHE A 192 6.50 -5.66 1.61
CA PHE A 192 5.90 -4.34 1.51
C PHE A 192 4.49 -4.29 2.09
N CYS A 193 3.62 -5.22 1.70
CA CYS A 193 2.26 -5.29 2.20
C CYS A 193 2.21 -5.53 3.70
N LEU A 194 3.05 -6.44 4.21
CA LEU A 194 3.14 -6.71 5.64
C LEU A 194 3.67 -5.50 6.42
N HIS A 195 4.67 -4.78 5.91
CA HIS A 195 5.27 -3.65 6.62
C HIS A 195 4.35 -2.43 6.64
N ASN A 196 3.72 -2.11 5.51
CA ASN A 196 3.05 -0.84 5.31
C ASN A 196 1.55 -0.86 5.62
N PHE A 197 0.89 -2.01 5.50
CA PHE A 197 -0.56 -2.11 5.63
C PHE A 197 -0.99 -3.11 6.70
N CYS A 198 -2.22 -2.95 7.18
CA CYS A 198 -2.85 -3.85 8.14
C CYS A 198 -4.38 -3.68 8.13
N ARG A 199 -5.07 -4.63 8.75
CA ARG A 199 -6.50 -4.51 9.05
C ARG A 199 -6.71 -3.85 10.41
N VAL A 200 -7.61 -2.86 10.46
CA VAL A 200 -8.10 -2.22 11.69
C VAL A 200 -9.63 -2.30 11.65
N GLY A 201 -10.19 -3.33 12.29
CA GLY A 201 -11.60 -3.67 12.14
C GLY A 201 -11.91 -4.11 10.72
N ASP A 202 -12.90 -3.47 10.09
CA ASP A 202 -13.31 -3.73 8.69
C ASP A 202 -12.58 -2.85 7.66
N ARG A 203 -11.55 -2.12 8.08
CA ARG A 203 -10.79 -1.19 7.24
C ARG A 203 -9.33 -1.58 7.11
N ILE A 204 -8.72 -1.14 6.02
CA ILE A 204 -7.28 -1.18 5.80
C ILE A 204 -6.69 0.15 6.24
N ALA A 205 -5.60 0.06 6.99
CA ALA A 205 -4.82 1.17 7.50
C ALA A 205 -3.41 1.12 6.94
N GLN A 206 -2.67 2.23 7.07
CA GLN A 206 -1.30 2.33 6.57
C GLN A 206 -0.35 2.98 7.58
N GLY A 207 0.90 2.53 7.60
CA GLY A 207 1.98 3.13 8.38
C GLY A 207 1.67 3.19 9.87
N ARG A 208 1.70 4.39 10.46
CA ARG A 208 1.42 4.56 11.90
C ARG A 208 -0.03 4.28 12.32
N GLN A 209 -0.96 4.25 11.37
CA GLN A 209 -2.32 3.77 11.64
C GLN A 209 -2.34 2.29 11.99
N CYS A 210 -1.33 1.53 11.56
CA CYS A 210 -1.18 0.13 11.87
C CYS A 210 -0.41 -0.14 13.16
N ARG A 211 0.67 0.61 13.38
CA ARG A 211 1.62 0.36 14.47
C ARG A 211 2.34 1.65 14.85
N SER A 212 2.46 1.93 16.13
CA SER A 212 3.04 3.19 16.62
C SER A 212 4.52 3.35 16.30
N ASP A 213 5.23 2.24 16.06
CA ASP A 213 6.65 2.13 15.74
C ASP A 213 6.93 2.03 14.23
N PHE A 214 5.97 2.37 13.37
CA PHE A 214 6.21 2.42 11.93
C PHE A 214 7.34 3.40 11.57
N ASP A 215 8.29 2.93 10.77
CA ASP A 215 9.42 3.74 10.31
C ASP A 215 9.72 3.58 8.82
N LEU A 216 10.29 4.67 8.28
CA LEU A 216 10.97 4.70 6.99
C LEU A 216 12.48 4.63 7.26
N LEU A 217 13.25 4.11 6.31
CA LEU A 217 14.69 4.25 6.40
C LEU A 217 15.06 5.73 6.26
N PRO A 218 15.99 6.27 7.08
CA PRO A 218 16.39 7.65 6.93
C PRO A 218 17.13 7.84 5.60
N ARG A 219 17.08 9.03 5.00
CA ARG A 219 17.84 9.35 3.77
C ARG A 219 19.36 9.13 3.85
N SER A 220 19.92 8.99 5.05
CA SER A 220 21.32 8.64 5.30
C SER A 220 21.60 7.13 5.29
N ALA A 221 20.57 6.30 5.20
CA ALA A 221 20.70 4.86 5.11
C ALA A 221 21.45 4.51 3.83
N THR A 222 22.35 3.52 3.90
CA THR A 222 23.10 3.01 2.75
C THR A 222 22.94 1.50 2.70
N PRO A 223 22.73 0.88 1.51
CA PRO A 223 22.63 -0.56 1.44
C PRO A 223 23.98 -1.15 1.84
N PRO A 224 23.98 -2.32 2.49
CA PRO A 224 25.21 -3.06 2.65
C PRO A 224 25.82 -3.30 1.27
N LYS A 225 27.14 -3.06 1.17
CA LYS A 225 27.92 -3.31 -0.05
C LYS A 225 28.05 -4.80 -0.34
#